data_AF-A0A4Q1JMV5-F1
#
_entry.id   AF-A0A4Q1JMV5-F1
#
_cell.length_a   1.000
_cell.length_b   1.000
_cell.length_c   1.000
_cell.angle_alpha   90.00
_cell.angle_beta   90.00
_cell.angle_gamma   90.00
#
_symmetry.space_group_name_H-M   'P 1'
#
loop_
_entity.id
_entity.type
_entity.pdbx_description
1 polymer ?
#
loop_
_entity_poly.entity_id
_entity_poly.type
_entity_poly.pdbx_seq_one_letter_code
_entity_poly.pdbx_strand_id
1 'polypeptide(L)'
;MRKALYLLFFLSIALYSCDSSSDNVTDETELPDNGGEITPNPDQENYLTPEVDASGKIIVKYTPKEYVEKVEEGQHMMSVRIPENYYTSASSLSGTELRNHIKTIISSDAKSLSYSMVWTMCEDGDQNPADASQVWRIYKESGIAKEDRVSSVSYGWNREHVWAQSNGDFNTSNGPGTDGHHVRASDAGENGKRGNLLFADVNGPRTSGGGYYEPPLSAKGDVARMCFYMAIRYGLSIDKNAKLSDLLEWNELDPVDPYEIRRNNVIYDFQNNRNPFIDHPELVKYIFGDKKTAIWKE
;
A
#
# COMPACT_ATOMS: atom_id res chain seq x y z
N MET A 1 -18.19 68.20 16.92
CA MET A 1 -17.94 68.29 15.47
C MET A 1 -18.42 66.98 14.86
N ARG A 2 -19.71 66.89 14.46
CA ARG A 2 -20.22 66.92 13.06
C ARG A 2 -19.40 66.03 12.11
N LYS A 3 -19.94 65.09 11.32
CA LYS A 3 -21.33 64.64 11.02
C LYS A 3 -21.18 63.41 10.08
N ALA A 4 -21.90 62.29 10.30
CA ALA A 4 -23.09 61.84 9.54
C ALA A 4 -22.76 60.63 8.61
N LEU A 5 -23.62 59.66 8.26
CA LEU A 5 -25.09 59.64 8.16
C LEU A 5 -25.63 58.17 7.99
N TYR A 6 -26.67 57.78 8.77
CA TYR A 6 -27.91 56.99 8.52
C TYR A 6 -27.92 55.74 7.58
N LEU A 7 -28.73 54.67 7.82
CA LEU A 7 -30.21 54.68 7.91
C LEU A 7 -30.79 53.35 8.50
N LEU A 8 -31.92 53.49 9.22
CA LEU A 8 -32.73 52.47 9.90
C LEU A 8 -33.92 51.98 9.03
N PHE A 9 -34.36 50.73 9.31
CA PHE A 9 -35.74 50.17 9.33
C PHE A 9 -36.54 50.01 8.02
N PHE A 10 -37.16 48.83 7.82
CA PHE A 10 -38.57 48.59 8.17
C PHE A 10 -38.94 47.09 8.16
N LEU A 11 -39.68 46.70 9.21
CA LEU A 11 -40.44 45.47 9.41
C LEU A 11 -41.78 45.59 8.69
N SER A 12 -42.31 44.50 8.09
CA SER A 12 -43.76 44.37 7.93
C SER A 12 -44.19 42.90 7.90
N ILE A 13 -45.04 42.56 8.87
CA ILE A 13 -45.81 41.33 9.02
C ILE A 13 -47.14 41.51 8.31
N ALA A 14 -47.65 40.44 7.67
CA ALA A 14 -49.09 40.26 7.47
C ALA A 14 -49.44 38.76 7.54
N LEU A 15 -50.28 38.42 8.52
CA LEU A 15 -50.99 37.15 8.72
C LEU A 15 -52.31 37.17 7.94
N TYR A 16 -52.81 35.99 7.53
CA TYR A 16 -54.23 35.53 7.46
C TYR A 16 -54.29 34.31 6.51
N SER A 17 -55.11 33.25 6.66
CA SER A 17 -55.94 32.66 7.72
C SER A 17 -56.42 31.27 7.21
N CYS A 18 -56.83 30.45 8.17
CA CYS A 18 -57.33 29.05 8.20
C CYS A 18 -58.50 28.64 7.25
N ASP A 19 -58.72 27.30 7.25
CA ASP A 19 -59.93 26.47 7.01
C ASP A 19 -59.97 25.65 5.70
N SER A 20 -60.37 24.37 5.65
CA SER A 20 -61.12 23.50 6.58
C SER A 20 -61.09 22.01 6.09
N SER A 21 -61.26 21.05 7.02
CA SER A 21 -61.93 19.70 6.94
C SER A 21 -61.73 18.77 5.73
N SER A 22 -61.76 17.44 5.77
CA SER A 22 -61.89 16.35 6.77
C SER A 22 -61.64 15.00 6.05
N ASP A 23 -61.47 13.92 6.83
CA ASP A 23 -61.76 12.50 6.50
C ASP A 23 -60.68 11.58 5.88
N ASN A 24 -59.95 10.90 6.77
CA ASN A 24 -59.87 9.44 7.02
C ASN A 24 -59.82 8.38 5.89
N VAL A 25 -58.80 7.49 6.01
CA VAL A 25 -58.78 6.01 5.81
C VAL A 25 -58.08 5.39 4.57
N THR A 26 -57.02 4.59 4.88
CA THR A 26 -56.32 3.46 4.16
C THR A 26 -55.72 3.75 2.78
N ASP A 27 -54.50 3.34 2.44
CA ASP A 27 -54.03 1.94 2.30
C ASP A 27 -52.50 1.96 2.04
N GLU A 28 -51.82 0.84 2.28
CA GLU A 28 -50.40 0.63 1.99
C GLU A 28 -50.08 0.82 0.50
N THR A 29 -48.92 1.42 0.18
CA THR A 29 -47.93 1.03 -0.86
C THR A 29 -47.15 2.23 -1.43
N GLU A 30 -45.88 1.95 -1.75
CA GLU A 30 -44.94 2.73 -2.57
C GLU A 30 -44.07 3.82 -1.90
N LEU A 31 -42.81 3.42 -1.62
CA LEU A 31 -41.67 4.33 -1.51
C LEU A 31 -41.42 4.97 -2.89
N PRO A 32 -41.22 6.30 -2.98
CA PRO A 32 -40.92 6.94 -4.25
C PRO A 32 -39.50 6.58 -4.72
N ASP A 33 -39.44 5.96 -5.89
CA ASP A 33 -38.28 5.83 -6.77
C ASP A 33 -37.80 7.23 -7.20
N ASN A 34 -36.69 7.68 -6.60
CA ASN A 34 -35.91 8.81 -7.10
C ASN A 34 -34.72 8.26 -7.88
N GLY A 35 -34.98 7.84 -9.12
CA GLY A 35 -34.01 7.55 -10.17
C GLY A 35 -33.21 8.79 -10.60
N GLY A 36 -32.38 9.30 -9.69
CA GLY A 36 -31.27 10.18 -10.02
C GLY A 36 -29.99 9.36 -9.99
N GLU A 37 -29.40 9.11 -11.16
CA GLU A 37 -28.01 8.65 -11.27
C GLU A 37 -27.12 9.61 -10.48
N ILE A 38 -26.65 9.16 -9.32
CA ILE A 38 -25.52 9.78 -8.64
C ILE A 38 -24.31 9.38 -9.48
N THR A 39 -23.95 10.19 -10.47
CA THR A 39 -22.66 10.06 -11.13
C THR A 39 -21.58 10.25 -10.07
N PRO A 40 -20.76 9.22 -9.75
CA PRO A 40 -19.69 9.38 -8.79
C PRO A 40 -18.72 10.46 -9.31
N ASN A 41 -18.40 11.43 -8.46
CA ASN A 41 -17.35 12.38 -8.74
C ASN A 41 -16.00 11.63 -8.75
N PRO A 42 -15.28 11.55 -9.87
CA PRO A 42 -14.01 10.81 -9.96
C PRO A 42 -12.89 11.41 -9.10
N ASP A 43 -13.08 12.63 -8.56
CA ASP A 43 -12.11 13.28 -7.66
C ASP A 43 -12.28 12.86 -6.18
N GLN A 44 -13.09 11.84 -5.88
CA GLN A 44 -13.29 11.31 -4.51
C GLN A 44 -13.04 9.81 -4.38
N GLU A 45 -12.12 9.24 -5.16
CA GLU A 45 -11.56 7.93 -4.82
C GLU A 45 -10.70 8.07 -3.56
N ASN A 46 -11.33 7.85 -2.41
CA ASN A 46 -10.69 7.76 -1.09
C ASN A 46 -9.77 6.53 -1.05
N TYR A 47 -8.57 6.67 -1.62
CA TYR A 47 -7.45 5.72 -1.47
C TYR A 47 -6.79 5.78 -0.08
N LEU A 48 -7.30 6.61 0.85
CA LEU A 48 -6.52 7.09 1.99
C LEU A 48 -7.13 6.81 3.36
N THR A 49 -8.13 5.94 3.47
CA THR A 49 -8.51 5.43 4.78
C THR A 49 -8.82 3.95 4.65
N PRO A 50 -7.94 3.04 5.11
CA PRO A 50 -8.31 1.64 5.20
C PRO A 50 -9.56 1.54 6.07
N GLU A 51 -10.69 1.22 5.46
CA GLU A 51 -11.87 0.84 6.22
C GLU A 51 -11.54 -0.50 6.87
N VAL A 52 -11.71 -0.63 8.17
CA VAL A 52 -11.55 -1.92 8.84
C VAL A 52 -12.92 -2.53 9.10
N ASP A 53 -13.09 -3.82 8.79
CA ASP A 53 -14.29 -4.52 9.20
C ASP A 53 -14.31 -4.75 10.72
N ALA A 54 -15.40 -5.32 11.23
CA ALA A 54 -15.55 -5.61 12.66
C ALA A 54 -14.49 -6.59 13.22
N SER A 55 -13.73 -7.27 12.36
CA SER A 55 -12.62 -8.14 12.72
C SER A 55 -11.25 -7.45 12.69
N GLY A 56 -11.19 -6.19 12.27
CA GLY A 56 -9.94 -5.44 12.09
C GLY A 56 -9.27 -5.67 10.73
N LYS A 57 -9.91 -6.41 9.81
CA LYS A 57 -9.40 -6.63 8.46
C LYS A 57 -9.61 -5.38 7.61
N ILE A 58 -8.60 -4.96 6.85
CA ILE A 58 -8.74 -3.86 5.91
C ILE A 58 -9.67 -4.27 4.77
N ILE A 59 -10.81 -3.59 4.67
CA ILE A 59 -11.76 -3.63 3.57
C ILE A 59 -11.23 -2.73 2.45
N VAL A 60 -10.65 -3.37 1.43
CA VAL A 60 -10.44 -2.70 0.14
C VAL A 60 -11.79 -2.65 -0.56
N LYS A 61 -12.45 -1.49 -0.56
CA LYS A 61 -13.81 -1.36 -1.11
C LYS A 61 -13.94 -1.53 -2.62
N TYR A 62 -12.84 -1.76 -3.34
CA TYR A 62 -12.89 -2.17 -4.74
C TYR A 62 -11.81 -3.20 -5.04
N THR A 63 -12.21 -4.46 -5.10
CA THR A 63 -11.53 -5.45 -5.93
C THR A 63 -12.40 -5.71 -7.15
N PRO A 64 -12.08 -5.17 -8.34
CA PRO A 64 -12.64 -5.72 -9.56
C PRO A 64 -11.94 -7.04 -9.85
N LYS A 65 -12.74 -8.10 -9.81
CA LYS A 65 -12.48 -9.36 -10.50
C LYS A 65 -12.20 -9.06 -11.99
N GLU A 66 -11.19 -9.74 -12.51
CA GLU A 66 -10.94 -10.02 -13.93
C GLU A 66 -10.33 -8.89 -14.78
N TYR A 67 -9.02 -9.05 -14.97
CA TYR A 67 -8.20 -8.68 -16.11
C TYR A 67 -8.98 -8.59 -17.44
N VAL A 68 -8.91 -7.44 -18.13
CA VAL A 68 -9.23 -7.36 -19.57
C VAL A 68 -8.32 -6.38 -20.30
N GLU A 69 -7.98 -6.78 -21.52
CA GLU A 69 -7.12 -6.10 -22.49
C GLU A 69 -7.72 -4.78 -23.00
N LYS A 70 -6.82 -3.80 -23.17
CA LYS A 70 -6.97 -2.44 -23.71
C LYS A 70 -7.55 -1.38 -22.78
N VAL A 71 -6.74 -0.34 -22.59
CA VAL A 71 -7.10 0.91 -21.91
C VAL A 71 -6.73 2.07 -22.83
N GLU A 72 -7.71 2.91 -23.15
CA GLU A 72 -7.53 4.22 -23.77
C GLU A 72 -7.18 5.29 -22.72
N GLU A 73 -6.64 6.40 -23.20
CA GLU A 73 -5.94 7.45 -22.44
C GLU A 73 -6.84 8.09 -21.36
N GLY A 74 -6.53 7.81 -20.07
CA GLY A 74 -7.20 8.41 -18.91
C GLY A 74 -7.56 7.48 -17.73
N GLN A 75 -7.27 6.17 -17.76
CA GLN A 75 -7.71 5.25 -16.69
C GLN A 75 -6.63 4.96 -15.63
N HIS A 76 -6.92 5.29 -14.37
CA HIS A 76 -6.19 4.86 -13.17
C HIS A 76 -6.53 3.41 -12.78
N MET A 77 -6.46 2.47 -13.72
CA MET A 77 -6.44 1.04 -13.44
C MET A 77 -5.12 0.50 -13.99
N MET A 78 -4.08 0.49 -13.15
CA MET A 78 -2.77 0.00 -13.53
C MET A 78 -2.84 -1.52 -13.75
N SER A 79 -2.72 -1.97 -15.00
CA SER A 79 -2.59 -3.39 -15.33
C SER A 79 -1.38 -4.00 -14.62
N VAL A 80 -1.53 -5.15 -13.97
CA VAL A 80 -0.41 -6.00 -13.55
C VAL A 80 0.41 -6.34 -14.78
N ARG A 81 1.69 -5.92 -14.83
CA ARG A 81 2.60 -6.21 -15.95
C ARG A 81 3.53 -7.37 -15.61
N ILE A 82 2.95 -8.53 -15.30
CA ILE A 82 3.73 -9.76 -15.21
C ILE A 82 4.08 -10.18 -16.65
N PRO A 83 5.38 -10.35 -16.98
CA PRO A 83 5.75 -10.86 -18.30
C PRO A 83 5.09 -12.20 -18.59
N GLU A 84 4.81 -12.47 -19.86
CA GLU A 84 4.19 -13.73 -20.25
C GLU A 84 5.05 -14.92 -19.77
N ASN A 85 4.41 -15.92 -19.17
CA ASN A 85 5.03 -17.13 -18.64
C ASN A 85 6.08 -16.91 -17.53
N TYR A 86 6.11 -15.73 -16.88
CA TYR A 86 7.13 -15.39 -15.89
C TYR A 86 7.22 -16.38 -14.73
N TYR A 87 6.09 -16.90 -14.23
CA TYR A 87 6.06 -17.89 -13.15
C TYR A 87 5.68 -19.30 -13.59
N THR A 88 5.31 -19.51 -14.85
CA THR A 88 4.77 -20.80 -15.34
C THR A 88 5.71 -21.97 -15.10
N SER A 89 7.03 -21.76 -15.13
CA SER A 89 8.01 -22.82 -14.83
C SER A 89 8.03 -23.26 -13.35
N ALA A 90 7.49 -22.47 -12.42
CA ALA A 90 7.26 -22.86 -11.03
C ALA A 90 5.93 -23.61 -10.84
N SER A 91 5.00 -23.52 -11.81
CA SER A 91 3.72 -24.23 -11.74
C SER A 91 3.99 -25.73 -11.68
N SER A 92 3.35 -26.42 -10.73
CA SER A 92 3.57 -27.83 -10.39
C SER A 92 4.69 -28.15 -9.38
N LEU A 93 5.43 -27.16 -8.88
CA LEU A 93 6.44 -27.38 -7.84
C LEU A 93 5.84 -27.23 -6.42
N SER A 94 6.54 -27.79 -5.43
CA SER A 94 6.19 -27.64 -4.01
C SER A 94 7.43 -27.54 -3.12
N GLY A 95 7.24 -27.17 -1.85
CA GLY A 95 8.28 -27.17 -0.83
C GLY A 95 9.58 -26.46 -1.23
N THR A 96 10.70 -27.12 -0.98
CA THR A 96 12.04 -26.59 -1.27
C THR A 96 12.27 -26.38 -2.77
N GLU A 97 11.68 -27.22 -3.63
CA GLU A 97 11.80 -27.07 -5.09
C GLU A 97 11.13 -25.78 -5.55
N LEU A 98 9.88 -25.54 -5.15
CA LEU A 98 9.17 -24.28 -5.43
C LEU A 98 9.96 -23.07 -4.90
N ARG A 99 10.40 -23.13 -3.65
CA ARG A 99 11.18 -22.04 -3.02
C ARG A 99 12.42 -21.69 -3.84
N ASN A 100 13.20 -22.70 -4.23
CA ASN A 100 14.43 -22.51 -4.99
C ASN A 100 14.15 -22.03 -6.41
N HIS A 101 13.06 -22.53 -7.02
CA HIS A 101 12.69 -22.14 -8.39
C HIS A 101 12.19 -20.70 -8.46
N ILE A 102 11.36 -20.27 -7.50
CA ILE A 102 10.96 -18.86 -7.36
C ILE A 102 12.19 -17.97 -7.16
N LYS A 103 13.15 -18.38 -6.31
CA LYS A 103 14.43 -17.68 -6.18
C LYS A 103 15.12 -17.53 -7.53
N THR A 104 15.23 -18.60 -8.32
CA THR A 104 15.84 -18.55 -9.65
C THR A 104 15.13 -17.54 -10.56
N ILE A 105 13.80 -17.60 -10.68
CA ILE A 105 12.99 -16.68 -11.50
C ILE A 105 13.31 -15.22 -11.18
N ILE A 106 13.28 -14.85 -9.89
CA ILE A 106 13.48 -13.46 -9.46
C ILE A 106 14.96 -13.03 -9.44
N SER A 107 15.88 -13.95 -9.80
CA SER A 107 17.32 -13.74 -9.77
C SER A 107 17.97 -13.66 -11.14
N SER A 108 17.50 -14.44 -12.12
CA SER A 108 18.22 -14.69 -13.37
C SER A 108 18.52 -13.44 -14.19
N ASP A 109 17.53 -12.57 -14.38
CA ASP A 109 17.66 -11.37 -15.21
C ASP A 109 17.60 -10.06 -14.41
N ALA A 110 17.74 -10.17 -13.08
CA ALA A 110 17.68 -9.04 -12.19
C ALA A 110 18.88 -8.10 -12.37
N LYS A 111 18.61 -6.83 -12.69
CA LYS A 111 19.58 -5.75 -12.79
C LYS A 111 19.79 -5.11 -11.42
N SER A 112 21.05 -4.91 -11.05
CA SER A 112 21.38 -4.17 -9.83
C SER A 112 21.38 -2.67 -10.09
N LEU A 113 20.83 -1.91 -9.15
CA LEU A 113 20.89 -0.45 -9.14
C LEU A 113 22.14 0.03 -8.40
N SER A 114 22.69 1.17 -8.83
CA SER A 114 23.63 1.92 -7.99
C SER A 114 22.86 2.55 -6.83
N TYR A 115 23.54 2.80 -5.71
CA TYR A 115 22.88 3.44 -4.57
C TYR A 115 22.32 4.83 -4.93
N SER A 116 22.94 5.58 -5.84
CA SER A 116 22.39 6.85 -6.32
C SER A 116 21.08 6.68 -7.09
N MET A 117 20.95 5.64 -7.91
CA MET A 117 19.75 5.37 -8.72
C MET A 117 18.55 4.96 -7.86
N VAL A 118 18.79 4.43 -6.65
CA VAL A 118 17.72 4.11 -5.69
C VAL A 118 16.86 5.33 -5.36
N TRP A 119 17.41 6.55 -5.38
CA TRP A 119 16.58 7.75 -5.18
C TRP A 119 15.53 7.91 -6.27
N THR A 120 15.94 7.85 -7.55
CA THR A 120 15.04 7.96 -8.70
C THR A 120 14.03 6.82 -8.70
N MET A 121 14.46 5.60 -8.39
CA MET A 121 13.56 4.46 -8.24
C MET A 121 12.51 4.69 -7.16
N CYS A 122 12.88 5.21 -5.98
CA CYS A 122 11.92 5.56 -4.93
C CYS A 122 10.96 6.68 -5.38
N GLU A 123 11.43 7.69 -6.10
CA GLU A 123 10.56 8.76 -6.60
C GLU A 123 9.49 8.27 -7.55
N ASP A 124 9.83 7.33 -8.42
CA ASP A 124 8.89 6.77 -9.39
C ASP A 124 8.01 5.70 -8.74
N GLY A 125 8.62 4.78 -7.99
CA GLY A 125 7.96 3.65 -7.37
C GLY A 125 7.07 4.05 -6.20
N ASP A 126 7.48 5.05 -5.43
CA ASP A 126 6.77 5.56 -4.27
C ASP A 126 6.05 6.89 -4.57
N GLN A 127 5.78 7.23 -5.83
CA GLN A 127 5.06 8.45 -6.19
C GLN A 127 3.70 8.53 -5.49
N ASN A 128 3.39 9.66 -4.84
CA ASN A 128 2.09 9.90 -4.24
C ASN A 128 0.97 9.84 -5.32
N PRO A 129 -0.06 8.99 -5.14
CA PRO A 129 -1.12 8.85 -6.14
C PRO A 129 -1.94 10.14 -6.35
N ALA A 130 -2.04 10.99 -5.33
CA ALA A 130 -2.78 12.26 -5.41
C ALA A 130 -1.94 13.43 -5.95
N ASP A 131 -0.60 13.31 -5.96
CA ASP A 131 0.30 14.38 -6.39
C ASP A 131 1.62 13.80 -6.92
N ALA A 132 1.79 13.83 -8.24
CA ALA A 132 2.97 13.27 -8.89
C ALA A 132 4.30 14.00 -8.57
N SER A 133 4.24 15.20 -8.00
CA SER A 133 5.42 15.93 -7.50
C SER A 133 5.94 15.42 -6.16
N GLN A 134 5.18 14.52 -5.51
CA GLN A 134 5.47 14.01 -4.18
C GLN A 134 5.78 12.51 -4.19
N VAL A 135 6.48 12.05 -3.15
CA VAL A 135 6.55 10.64 -2.76
C VAL A 135 5.64 10.37 -1.57
N TRP A 136 5.06 9.18 -1.53
CA TRP A 136 4.32 8.61 -0.40
C TRP A 136 5.28 7.97 0.60
N ARG A 137 5.18 8.35 1.86
CA ARG A 137 6.06 7.83 2.92
C ARG A 137 5.43 6.63 3.61
N ILE A 138 6.02 5.44 3.45
CA ILE A 138 5.43 4.15 3.86
C ILE A 138 4.87 4.12 5.29
N TYR A 139 5.59 4.63 6.30
CA TYR A 139 5.14 4.54 7.70
C TYR A 139 4.26 5.70 8.16
N LYS A 140 4.23 6.79 7.39
CA LYS A 140 3.53 8.03 7.73
C LYS A 140 2.31 8.30 6.89
N GLU A 141 2.09 7.51 5.84
CA GLU A 141 0.91 7.57 4.97
C GLU A 141 0.56 8.98 4.55
N SER A 142 1.58 9.68 4.04
CA SER A 142 1.43 11.06 3.61
C SER A 142 2.51 11.42 2.60
N GLY A 143 2.11 12.29 1.67
CA GLY A 143 2.98 12.86 0.65
C GLY A 143 4.02 13.83 1.22
N ILE A 144 5.14 13.94 0.51
CA ILE A 144 6.16 14.98 0.67
C ILE A 144 6.83 15.21 -0.68
N ALA A 145 7.31 16.44 -0.94
CA ALA A 145 7.93 16.78 -2.20
C ALA A 145 9.13 15.87 -2.54
N LYS A 146 9.27 15.48 -3.82
CA LYS A 146 10.37 14.63 -4.29
C LYS A 146 11.73 15.23 -3.97
N GLU A 147 11.86 16.55 -4.05
CA GLU A 147 13.06 17.32 -3.77
C GLU A 147 13.48 17.36 -2.28
N ASP A 148 12.57 17.05 -1.34
CA ASP A 148 12.84 17.06 0.12
C ASP A 148 13.64 15.82 0.59
N ARG A 149 14.59 15.37 -0.21
CA ARG A 149 15.50 14.27 0.10
C ARG A 149 16.47 14.68 1.20
N VAL A 150 16.62 13.84 2.22
CA VAL A 150 17.59 14.06 3.30
C VAL A 150 18.42 12.80 3.56
N SER A 151 19.68 13.00 3.94
CA SER A 151 20.61 11.91 4.30
C SER A 151 20.76 11.71 5.82
N SER A 152 20.09 12.54 6.62
CA SER A 152 20.11 12.51 8.08
C SER A 152 18.67 12.46 8.62
N VAL A 153 18.54 12.27 9.93
CA VAL A 153 17.25 12.33 10.63
C VAL A 153 16.84 13.80 10.78
N SER A 154 16.25 14.37 9.73
CA SER A 154 15.77 15.75 9.66
C SER A 154 14.39 15.84 9.01
N TYR A 155 13.80 17.03 8.91
CA TYR A 155 12.58 17.22 8.12
C TYR A 155 12.86 16.87 6.65
N GLY A 156 12.10 15.94 6.10
CA GLY A 156 12.30 15.39 4.76
C GLY A 156 12.01 13.90 4.70
N TRP A 157 12.36 13.28 3.58
CA TRP A 157 12.30 11.84 3.41
C TRP A 157 13.66 11.24 3.06
N ASN A 158 13.83 9.98 3.45
CA ASN A 158 15.02 9.20 3.14
C ASN A 158 14.63 7.79 2.69
N ARG A 159 15.64 7.00 2.32
CA ARG A 159 15.48 5.61 1.89
C ARG A 159 15.44 4.70 3.11
N GLU A 160 14.29 4.10 3.33
CA GLU A 160 14.06 3.04 4.31
C GLU A 160 14.47 1.71 3.71
N HIS A 161 15.44 1.03 4.34
CA HIS A 161 15.69 -0.38 4.08
C HIS A 161 14.77 -1.20 4.97
N VAL A 162 13.62 -1.65 4.46
CA VAL A 162 12.63 -2.41 5.25
C VAL A 162 13.30 -3.63 5.89
N TRP A 163 14.10 -4.38 5.15
CA TRP A 163 15.13 -5.22 5.76
C TRP A 163 16.31 -4.37 6.22
N ALA A 164 16.50 -4.19 7.53
CA ALA A 164 17.57 -3.33 8.03
C ALA A 164 18.95 -3.88 7.61
N GLN A 165 19.82 -3.01 7.07
CA GLN A 165 21.16 -3.38 6.60
C GLN A 165 21.96 -4.17 7.66
N SER A 166 21.92 -3.72 8.92
CA SER A 166 22.59 -4.37 10.05
C SER A 166 22.03 -5.74 10.39
N ASN A 167 20.76 -6.00 10.09
CA ASN A 167 20.11 -7.28 10.36
C ASN A 167 20.32 -8.29 9.22
N GLY A 168 20.59 -7.79 8.01
CA GLY A 168 20.85 -8.61 6.82
C GLY A 168 22.33 -8.80 6.49
N ASP A 169 23.24 -8.24 7.28
CA ASP A 169 24.69 -8.27 7.06
C ASP A 169 25.10 -7.75 5.67
N PHE A 170 24.43 -6.69 5.19
CA PHE A 170 24.72 -6.05 3.90
C PHE A 170 24.92 -4.54 4.01
N ASN A 171 25.40 -3.93 2.93
CA ASN A 171 25.65 -2.51 2.82
C ASN A 171 24.97 -1.94 1.57
N THR A 172 25.23 -0.67 1.25
CA THR A 172 24.66 0.04 0.10
C THR A 172 25.32 -0.28 -1.25
N SER A 173 26.10 -1.36 -1.35
CA SER A 173 26.62 -1.85 -2.63
C SER A 173 25.53 -2.53 -3.44
N ASN A 174 25.77 -2.66 -4.75
CA ASN A 174 24.87 -3.37 -5.67
C ASN A 174 24.48 -4.75 -5.12
N GLY A 175 23.18 -4.97 -4.94
CA GLY A 175 22.64 -6.20 -4.34
C GLY A 175 21.54 -5.86 -3.33
N PRO A 176 21.48 -6.53 -2.17
CA PRO A 176 20.37 -6.35 -1.23
C PRO A 176 20.20 -4.91 -0.79
N GLY A 177 21.25 -4.10 -0.60
CA GLY A 177 21.10 -2.71 -0.16
C GLY A 177 20.65 -1.72 -1.24
N THR A 178 20.51 -2.15 -2.50
CA THR A 178 20.01 -1.32 -3.60
C THR A 178 18.78 -1.92 -4.29
N ASP A 179 18.20 -2.99 -3.74
CA ASP A 179 17.02 -3.65 -4.31
C ASP A 179 15.73 -2.88 -3.97
N GLY A 180 15.14 -2.28 -5.00
CA GLY A 180 13.91 -1.53 -4.96
C GLY A 180 12.70 -2.31 -4.46
N HIS A 181 12.70 -3.64 -4.47
CA HIS A 181 11.61 -4.43 -3.88
C HIS A 181 11.55 -4.36 -2.35
N HIS A 182 12.51 -3.74 -1.67
CA HIS A 182 12.43 -3.52 -0.22
C HIS A 182 12.91 -2.13 0.25
N VAL A 183 13.47 -1.31 -0.63
CA VAL A 183 13.84 0.08 -0.30
C VAL A 183 12.68 1.01 -0.61
N ARG A 184 12.18 1.76 0.38
CA ARG A 184 11.01 2.66 0.27
C ARG A 184 11.36 4.10 0.64
N ALA A 185 10.62 5.07 0.13
CA ALA A 185 10.57 6.42 0.66
C ALA A 185 9.90 6.40 2.05
N SER A 186 10.56 7.00 3.04
CA SER A 186 10.03 7.10 4.41
C SER A 186 10.31 8.47 5.00
N ASP A 187 9.48 8.88 5.96
CA ASP A 187 9.76 10.05 6.79
C ASP A 187 11.08 9.81 7.53
N ALA A 188 12.05 10.72 7.38
CA ALA A 188 13.39 10.49 7.92
C ALA A 188 13.42 10.39 9.45
N GLY A 189 12.47 11.06 10.13
CA GLY A 189 12.23 10.92 11.56
C GLY A 189 11.73 9.53 11.94
N GLU A 190 10.72 9.03 11.24
CA GLU A 190 10.14 7.71 11.49
C GLU A 190 11.10 6.56 11.13
N ASN A 191 11.81 6.66 10.00
CA ASN A 191 12.91 5.74 9.67
C ASN A 191 13.96 5.72 10.81
N GLY A 192 14.37 6.89 11.30
CA GLY A 192 15.31 6.99 12.43
C GLY A 192 14.81 6.31 13.71
N LYS A 193 13.50 6.40 14.01
CA LYS A 193 12.89 5.70 15.15
C LYS A 193 12.81 4.20 14.96
N ARG A 194 12.50 3.74 13.75
CA ARG A 194 12.48 2.32 13.41
C ARG A 194 13.87 1.72 13.53
N GLY A 195 14.90 2.43 13.05
CA GLY A 195 16.30 2.01 13.15
C GLY A 195 16.51 0.60 12.60
N ASN A 196 16.93 -0.32 13.47
CA ASN A 196 17.09 -1.74 13.16
C ASN A 196 16.13 -2.66 13.95
N LEU A 197 15.07 -2.09 14.52
CA LEU A 197 14.05 -2.86 15.24
C LEU A 197 13.42 -3.90 14.29
N LEU A 198 13.13 -5.07 14.85
CA LEU A 198 12.48 -6.16 14.13
C LEU A 198 11.01 -5.85 13.95
N PHE A 199 10.40 -6.27 12.84
CA PHE A 199 8.95 -6.14 12.69
C PHE A 199 8.21 -7.19 13.50
N ALA A 200 7.23 -6.74 14.30
CA ALA A 200 6.28 -7.59 15.01
C ALA A 200 5.09 -6.74 15.44
N ASP A 201 3.99 -7.38 15.83
CA ASP A 201 2.92 -6.66 16.54
C ASP A 201 3.42 -6.22 17.91
N VAL A 202 3.27 -4.93 18.21
CA VAL A 202 3.56 -4.34 19.50
C VAL A 202 2.23 -3.92 20.11
N ASN A 203 1.81 -4.61 21.17
CA ASN A 203 0.60 -4.27 21.93
C ASN A 203 0.82 -2.96 22.73
N GLY A 204 1.03 -1.83 22.05
CA GLY A 204 1.48 -0.54 22.60
C GLY A 204 1.95 0.44 21.52
N PRO A 205 2.61 1.57 21.89
CA PRO A 205 3.19 2.50 20.91
C PRO A 205 4.19 1.80 19.98
N ARG A 206 4.27 2.23 18.71
CA ARG A 206 5.08 1.61 17.62
C ARG A 206 6.54 1.24 17.95
N THR A 207 7.10 1.79 19.03
CA THR A 207 8.47 1.53 19.50
C THR A 207 8.51 1.11 20.98
N SER A 208 7.52 0.36 21.47
CA SER A 208 7.44 -0.02 22.88
C SER A 208 8.47 -1.11 23.24
N GLY A 209 9.71 -0.70 23.50
CA GLY A 209 10.67 -1.30 24.45
C GLY A 209 11.19 -2.73 24.22
N GLY A 210 10.67 -3.49 23.25
CA GLY A 210 10.99 -4.91 23.07
C GLY A 210 11.97 -5.25 21.95
N GLY A 211 12.59 -4.25 21.31
CA GLY A 211 13.37 -4.47 20.09
C GLY A 211 12.51 -4.61 18.82
N TYR A 212 11.22 -4.27 18.91
CA TYR A 212 10.26 -4.40 17.82
C TYR A 212 9.68 -3.06 17.36
N TYR A 213 9.28 -3.05 16.10
CA TYR A 213 8.56 -1.97 15.43
C TYR A 213 7.30 -2.51 14.75
N GLU A 214 6.15 -1.91 15.03
CA GLU A 214 4.90 -2.20 14.33
C GLU A 214 4.60 -1.08 13.33
N PRO A 215 4.52 -1.37 12.02
CA PRO A 215 4.13 -0.38 11.02
C PRO A 215 2.63 -0.03 11.14
N PRO A 216 2.14 1.06 10.52
CA PRO A 216 0.71 1.28 10.39
C PRO A 216 0.00 0.09 9.72
N LEU A 217 -1.30 -0.06 9.97
CA LEU A 217 -2.13 -1.17 9.46
C LEU A 217 -1.99 -1.33 7.93
N SER A 218 -2.39 -0.29 7.18
CA SER A 218 -1.49 0.45 6.28
C SER A 218 -0.51 -0.32 5.41
N ALA A 219 0.58 -0.68 6.07
CA ALA A 219 1.83 -1.12 5.46
C ALA A 219 2.26 -2.48 6.00
N LYS A 220 1.41 -3.17 6.77
CA LYS A 220 1.73 -4.47 7.37
C LYS A 220 1.95 -5.53 6.29
N GLY A 221 1.06 -5.57 5.31
CA GLY A 221 1.11 -6.46 4.15
C GLY A 221 2.30 -6.13 3.24
N ASP A 222 2.48 -4.84 2.92
CA ASP A 222 3.66 -4.33 2.22
C ASP A 222 4.96 -4.84 2.85
N VAL A 223 5.13 -4.59 4.15
CA VAL A 223 6.33 -5.00 4.92
C VAL A 223 6.50 -6.52 4.91
N ALA A 224 5.42 -7.29 5.06
CA ALA A 224 5.46 -8.74 5.00
C ALA A 224 5.96 -9.24 3.64
N ARG A 225 5.37 -8.77 2.54
CA ARG A 225 5.76 -9.16 1.17
C ARG A 225 7.17 -8.74 0.80
N MET A 226 7.65 -7.59 1.28
CA MET A 226 9.05 -7.18 1.12
C MET A 226 10.01 -8.07 1.92
N CYS A 227 9.65 -8.47 3.15
CA CYS A 227 10.46 -9.38 3.96
C CYS A 227 10.52 -10.79 3.35
N PHE A 228 9.39 -11.34 2.89
CA PHE A 228 9.36 -12.63 2.21
C PHE A 228 10.20 -12.62 0.93
N TYR A 229 10.12 -11.55 0.14
CA TYR A 229 10.96 -11.35 -1.04
C TYR A 229 12.45 -11.41 -0.69
N MET A 230 12.90 -10.61 0.29
CA MET A 230 14.30 -10.56 0.70
C MET A 230 14.81 -11.93 1.21
N ALA A 231 13.98 -12.65 1.96
CA ALA A 231 14.30 -13.99 2.45
C ALA A 231 14.51 -15.00 1.31
N ILE A 232 13.74 -14.88 0.22
CA ILE A 232 13.90 -15.75 -0.97
C ILE A 232 15.06 -15.30 -1.85
N ARG A 233 15.06 -14.03 -2.28
CA ARG A 233 16.05 -13.49 -3.22
C ARG A 233 17.48 -13.62 -2.69
N TYR A 234 17.67 -13.23 -1.42
CA TYR A 234 18.99 -13.12 -0.81
C TYR A 234 19.30 -14.21 0.21
N GLY A 235 18.35 -15.12 0.49
CA GLY A 235 18.57 -16.19 1.46
C GLY A 235 18.68 -15.71 2.90
N LEU A 236 18.10 -14.55 3.21
CA LEU A 236 18.13 -13.97 4.55
C LEU A 236 17.13 -14.68 5.47
N SER A 237 17.48 -14.78 6.76
CA SER A 237 16.64 -15.44 7.75
C SER A 237 15.65 -14.44 8.36
N ILE A 238 14.34 -14.74 8.25
CA ILE A 238 13.27 -13.82 8.65
C ILE A 238 13.39 -13.38 10.11
N ASP A 239 13.78 -14.31 11.00
CA ASP A 239 13.96 -14.05 12.44
C ASP A 239 15.00 -12.97 12.77
N LYS A 240 15.90 -12.63 11.83
CA LYS A 240 16.81 -11.49 11.98
C LYS A 240 16.14 -10.13 11.79
N ASN A 241 14.98 -10.06 11.11
CA ASN A 241 14.35 -8.78 10.76
C ASN A 241 12.86 -8.70 11.14
N ALA A 242 12.20 -9.82 11.42
CA ALA A 242 10.79 -9.86 11.77
C ALA A 242 10.38 -11.16 12.47
N LYS A 243 9.23 -11.12 13.15
CA LYS A 243 8.56 -12.32 13.67
C LYS A 243 7.72 -12.95 12.57
N LEU A 244 8.07 -14.18 12.17
CA LEU A 244 7.42 -14.88 11.04
C LEU A 244 5.90 -15.03 11.20
N SER A 245 5.42 -15.34 12.40
CA SER A 245 3.96 -15.46 12.64
C SER A 245 3.22 -14.19 12.28
N ASP A 246 3.81 -13.03 12.62
CA ASP A 246 3.17 -11.73 12.45
C ASP A 246 3.22 -11.34 10.98
N LEU A 247 4.32 -11.63 10.26
CA LEU A 247 4.36 -11.44 8.79
C LEU A 247 3.32 -12.30 8.05
N LEU A 248 3.10 -13.54 8.48
CA LEU A 248 2.09 -14.41 7.88
C LEU A 248 0.68 -13.87 8.12
N GLU A 249 0.40 -13.38 9.32
CA GLU A 249 -0.89 -12.75 9.66
C GLU A 249 -1.10 -11.44 8.90
N TRP A 250 -0.08 -10.57 8.87
CA TRP A 250 -0.10 -9.29 8.18
C TRP A 250 -0.36 -9.42 6.68
N ASN A 251 0.22 -10.43 6.03
CA ASN A 251 -0.06 -10.72 4.62
C ASN A 251 -1.54 -11.03 4.34
N GLU A 252 -2.26 -11.60 5.30
CA GLU A 252 -3.69 -11.94 5.15
C GLU A 252 -4.62 -10.78 5.54
N LEU A 253 -4.25 -10.00 6.55
CA LEU A 253 -5.04 -8.87 7.05
C LEU A 253 -4.94 -7.62 6.17
N ASP A 254 -3.80 -7.46 5.49
CA ASP A 254 -3.48 -6.35 4.59
C ASP A 254 -3.17 -6.90 3.18
N PRO A 255 -4.23 -7.13 2.36
CA PRO A 255 -4.09 -7.72 1.03
C PRO A 255 -3.35 -6.78 0.07
N VAL A 256 -2.83 -7.34 -1.02
CA VAL A 256 -2.16 -6.55 -2.07
C VAL A 256 -3.12 -5.49 -2.63
N ASP A 257 -2.67 -4.25 -2.70
CA ASP A 257 -3.43 -3.13 -3.23
C ASP A 257 -2.92 -2.63 -4.61
N PRO A 258 -3.66 -1.74 -5.29
CA PRO A 258 -3.22 -1.17 -6.57
C PRO A 258 -1.92 -0.37 -6.48
N TYR A 259 -1.59 0.20 -5.32
CA TYR A 259 -0.39 1.00 -5.11
C TYR A 259 0.87 0.11 -5.10
N GLU A 260 0.80 -1.03 -4.42
CA GLU A 260 1.84 -2.07 -4.46
C GLU A 260 2.01 -2.68 -5.85
N ILE A 261 0.92 -2.97 -6.56
CA ILE A 261 0.97 -3.49 -7.93
C ILE A 261 1.68 -2.48 -8.85
N ARG A 262 1.27 -1.21 -8.80
CA ARG A 262 1.91 -0.12 -9.55
C ARG A 262 3.40 -0.10 -9.24
N ARG A 263 3.75 -0.13 -7.96
CA ARG A 263 5.14 -0.11 -7.55
C ARG A 263 5.91 -1.31 -8.09
N ASN A 264 5.38 -2.52 -7.99
CA ASN A 264 6.01 -3.74 -8.51
C ASN A 264 6.30 -3.62 -10.03
N ASN A 265 5.38 -2.99 -10.79
CA ASN A 265 5.60 -2.64 -12.20
C ASN A 265 6.74 -1.65 -12.40
N VAL A 266 6.79 -0.58 -11.62
CA VAL A 266 7.88 0.39 -11.71
C VAL A 266 9.22 -0.26 -11.38
N ILE A 267 9.31 -1.03 -10.28
CA ILE A 267 10.56 -1.72 -9.92
C ILE A 267 10.99 -2.70 -11.00
N TYR A 268 10.05 -3.37 -11.67
CA TYR A 268 10.36 -4.23 -12.80
C TYR A 268 11.03 -3.45 -13.95
N ASP A 269 10.60 -2.23 -14.26
CA ASP A 269 11.24 -1.41 -15.30
C ASP A 269 12.69 -1.04 -14.94
N PHE A 270 12.98 -0.86 -13.64
CA PHE A 270 14.34 -0.58 -13.13
C PHE A 270 15.24 -1.83 -13.07
N GLN A 271 14.70 -2.93 -12.53
CA GLN A 271 15.48 -4.09 -12.12
C GLN A 271 15.21 -5.35 -12.93
N ASN A 272 14.22 -5.34 -13.82
CA ASN A 272 13.83 -6.49 -14.64
C ASN A 272 13.49 -7.76 -13.83
N ASN A 273 13.07 -7.58 -12.57
CA ASN A 273 12.58 -8.65 -11.73
C ASN A 273 11.35 -8.21 -10.91
N ARG A 274 10.53 -9.17 -10.51
CA ARG A 274 9.25 -8.96 -9.81
C ARG A 274 9.32 -9.42 -8.36
N ASN A 275 8.52 -8.81 -7.48
CA ASN A 275 8.19 -9.41 -6.20
C ASN A 275 7.05 -10.43 -6.37
N PRO A 276 7.33 -11.74 -6.22
CA PRO A 276 6.34 -12.79 -6.45
C PRO A 276 5.24 -12.80 -5.40
N PHE A 277 5.48 -12.22 -4.23
CA PHE A 277 4.49 -12.15 -3.16
C PHE A 277 3.51 -10.98 -3.34
N ILE A 278 3.79 -10.05 -4.25
CA ILE A 278 2.82 -9.05 -4.71
C ILE A 278 2.01 -9.62 -5.87
N ASP A 279 2.67 -10.29 -6.82
CA ASP A 279 2.01 -10.88 -8.00
C ASP A 279 1.13 -12.09 -7.66
N HIS A 280 1.59 -12.92 -6.71
CA HIS A 280 0.95 -14.14 -6.24
C HIS A 280 1.03 -14.22 -4.70
N PRO A 281 0.23 -13.41 -3.96
CA PRO A 281 0.31 -13.34 -2.50
C PRO A 281 0.04 -14.67 -1.80
N GLU A 282 -0.67 -15.59 -2.45
CA GLU A 282 -0.89 -16.94 -1.92
C GLU A 282 0.39 -17.78 -1.85
N LEU A 283 1.44 -17.46 -2.63
CA LEU A 283 2.76 -18.12 -2.54
C LEU A 283 3.33 -18.09 -1.13
N VAL A 284 2.97 -17.09 -0.31
CA VAL A 284 3.36 -17.03 1.10
C VAL A 284 2.96 -18.31 1.84
N LYS A 285 1.75 -18.84 1.59
CA LYS A 285 1.28 -20.09 2.22
C LYS A 285 2.05 -21.32 1.73
N TYR A 286 2.42 -21.34 0.45
CA TYR A 286 3.14 -22.45 -0.17
C TYR A 286 4.64 -22.47 0.19
N ILE A 287 5.23 -21.33 0.52
CA ILE A 287 6.67 -21.24 0.82
C ILE A 287 6.94 -21.13 2.33
N PHE A 288 6.14 -20.37 3.06
CA PHE A 288 6.36 -20.05 4.48
C PHE A 288 5.29 -20.58 5.42
N GLY A 289 4.07 -20.77 4.91
CA GLY A 289 2.92 -21.23 5.70
C GLY A 289 2.74 -22.75 5.76
N ASP A 290 1.48 -23.16 5.80
CA ASP A 290 0.99 -24.51 6.03
C ASP A 290 0.83 -25.34 4.74
N LYS A 291 0.84 -24.70 3.56
CA LYS A 291 0.73 -25.36 2.24
C LYS A 291 2.06 -25.81 1.64
N LYS A 292 3.14 -25.91 2.43
CA LYS A 292 4.49 -26.25 1.94
C LYS A 292 4.59 -27.56 1.16
N THR A 293 3.76 -28.55 1.48
CA THR A 293 3.73 -29.84 0.80
C THR A 293 2.74 -29.89 -0.36
N ALA A 294 1.94 -28.84 -0.54
CA ALA A 294 0.98 -28.75 -1.65
C ALA A 294 1.68 -28.26 -2.91
N ILE A 295 1.22 -28.76 -4.05
CA ILE A 295 1.64 -28.29 -5.37
C ILE A 295 1.08 -26.89 -5.59
N TRP A 296 1.94 -25.93 -5.91
CA TRP A 296 1.52 -24.60 -6.36
C TRP A 296 1.10 -24.63 -7.83
N LYS A 297 0.04 -23.88 -8.14
CA LYS A 297 -0.50 -23.72 -9.49
C LYS A 297 -0.75 -22.24 -9.69
N GLU A 298 -0.15 -21.70 -10.74
CA GLU A 298 -0.42 -20.36 -11.26
C GLU A 298 -1.88 -20.23 -11.73
#